data_AF-A0A7R9NXS2-F1
#
_entry.id   AF-A0A7R9NXS2-F1
#
_cell.length_a   1.000
_cell.length_b   1.000
_cell.length_c   1.000
_cell.angle_alpha   90.00
_cell.angle_beta   90.00
_cell.angle_gamma   90.00
#
_symmetry.space_group_name_H-M   'P 1'
#
loop_
_entity.id
_entity.type
_entity.pdbx_description
1 polymer ?
#
loop_
_entity_poly.entity_id
_entity_poly.type
_entity_poly.pdbx_seq_one_letter_code
_entity_poly.pdbx_strand_id
1 'polypeptide(L)'
;MGEDRQNKFLQELVSDIVTKNEGFTDVKYTITKGSNAGDNFVGIIHRITAEGRSHDNKKQVMSFIVKCMPDSQERRKQFGSNTFFDNEIVFYDQIIPTLEEFQRERGIPDQDRLNSLPKCFRTFINDDNHFLVLEDVSPLGFVMEDRIEGLSAEHCLMVGRELGKLHALSFAFRGQKPEEFERLSGKVVETIFKSNSRPGSSEHKSSSSNNVLAALLMKVPKDSEYVQRFQNFSDNFMEIMIECVKGSSAEPYAVICHGDCWTNNMLFKRAENGVTPEAVCFLDFQLSRYSSPVTDLSYFLYCCTTGTVRRNVYDSFLKTYYDSLSQFLRALGSDPSKLFPYPAFKEQVQKFSVFGLGMATMAMQLFTNKTEEPVDMDQIVNPVSIMAKISPLENPVFVERITDVVFEMVDRGWEGERHGVASQPTKVSFCTNKNRWITETVDGVSYRTGLAEKSYVWKYQFSRERPEWLDEQFLERALREGEADPYIVRVSVEFARRGGKIEKQSLIVKALPDSETMK
;
A
#
# COMPACT_ATOMS: atom_id res chain seq x y z
N MET A 1 27.97 15.96 -16.82
CA MET A 1 28.83 15.67 -18.00
C MET A 1 28.60 16.74 -19.07
N GLY A 2 29.45 16.93 -20.09
CA GLY A 2 29.08 17.77 -21.25
C GLY A 2 27.92 17.14 -22.02
N GLU A 3 26.98 17.93 -22.56
CA GLU A 3 25.73 17.47 -23.19
C GLU A 3 25.96 16.41 -24.28
N ASP A 4 26.97 16.60 -25.14
CA ASP A 4 27.35 15.65 -26.19
C ASP A 4 27.81 14.29 -25.64
N ARG A 5 28.52 14.28 -24.50
CA ARG A 5 29.01 13.04 -23.89
C ARG A 5 27.86 12.25 -23.25
N GLN A 6 26.89 12.95 -22.65
CA GLN A 6 25.68 12.34 -22.09
C GLN A 6 24.81 11.75 -23.20
N ASN A 7 24.58 12.51 -24.28
CA ASN A 7 23.78 12.04 -25.42
C ASN A 7 24.41 10.80 -26.07
N LYS A 8 25.74 10.77 -26.23
CA LYS A 8 26.44 9.60 -26.76
C LYS A 8 26.26 8.38 -25.85
N PHE A 9 26.43 8.54 -24.54
CA PHE A 9 26.23 7.46 -23.58
C PHE A 9 24.78 6.92 -23.61
N LEU A 10 23.78 7.80 -23.63
CA LEU A 10 22.37 7.42 -23.74
C LEU A 10 22.07 6.63 -25.02
N GLN A 11 22.71 6.98 -26.15
CA GLN A 11 22.60 6.22 -27.40
C GLN A 11 23.24 4.84 -27.27
N GLU A 12 24.43 4.74 -26.66
CA GLU A 12 25.13 3.48 -26.45
C GLU A 12 24.28 2.49 -25.61
N LEU A 13 23.50 2.98 -24.65
CA LEU A 13 22.60 2.15 -23.83
C LEU A 13 21.55 1.39 -24.66
N VAL A 14 21.01 2.03 -25.71
CA VAL A 14 19.95 1.45 -26.55
C VAL A 14 20.46 0.86 -27.86
N SER A 15 21.70 1.17 -28.25
CA SER A 15 22.22 0.81 -29.56
C SER A 15 22.31 -0.69 -29.78
N ASP A 16 22.79 -1.43 -28.79
CA ASP A 16 22.86 -2.89 -28.85
C ASP A 16 21.46 -3.52 -28.96
N ILE A 17 20.47 -2.96 -28.25
CA ILE A 17 19.08 -3.44 -28.33
C ILE A 17 18.57 -3.27 -29.77
N VAL A 18 18.72 -2.07 -30.33
CA VAL A 18 18.18 -1.74 -31.65
C VAL A 18 18.91 -2.46 -32.79
N THR A 19 20.25 -2.54 -32.72
CA THR A 19 21.06 -3.07 -33.84
C THR A 19 21.25 -4.58 -33.77
N LYS A 20 21.51 -5.15 -32.58
CA LYS A 20 21.82 -6.58 -32.43
C LYS A 20 20.57 -7.42 -32.19
N ASN A 21 19.64 -6.95 -31.35
CA ASN A 21 18.46 -7.74 -31.01
C ASN A 21 17.35 -7.56 -32.05
N GLU A 22 17.12 -6.33 -32.50
CA GLU A 22 16.03 -5.98 -33.42
C GLU A 22 16.49 -5.85 -34.89
N GLY A 23 17.80 -5.84 -35.12
CA GLY A 23 18.38 -5.92 -36.47
C GLY A 23 18.25 -4.66 -37.31
N PHE A 24 18.13 -3.47 -36.70
CA PHE A 24 18.01 -2.23 -37.46
C PHE A 24 19.36 -1.82 -38.07
N THR A 25 19.33 -1.34 -39.31
CA THR A 25 20.46 -0.70 -40.00
C THR A 25 20.19 0.80 -40.19
N ASP A 26 21.26 1.57 -40.46
CA ASP A 26 21.20 3.03 -40.72
C ASP A 26 20.45 3.82 -39.63
N VAL A 27 20.69 3.45 -38.37
CA VAL A 27 19.91 3.96 -37.24
C VAL A 27 20.27 5.40 -36.91
N LYS A 28 19.24 6.24 -36.80
CA LYS A 28 19.31 7.60 -36.28
C LYS A 28 18.60 7.68 -34.94
N TYR A 29 19.29 8.20 -33.93
CA TYR A 29 18.73 8.43 -32.60
C TYR A 29 18.30 9.89 -32.42
N THR A 30 17.18 10.10 -31.76
CA THR A 30 16.70 11.40 -31.32
C THR A 30 16.40 11.33 -29.83
N ILE A 31 17.03 12.21 -29.04
CA ILE A 31 16.88 12.26 -27.58
C ILE A 31 16.06 13.49 -27.23
N THR A 32 15.02 13.29 -26.44
CA THR A 32 14.17 14.36 -25.90
C THR A 32 13.95 14.13 -24.41
N LYS A 33 13.38 15.12 -23.70
CA LYS A 33 12.92 14.90 -22.33
C LYS A 33 11.72 13.95 -22.34
N GLY A 34 11.74 12.94 -21.48
CA GLY A 34 10.67 11.94 -21.39
C GLY A 34 9.51 12.36 -20.48
N SER A 35 9.68 13.41 -19.68
CA SER A 35 8.64 13.96 -18.80
C SER A 35 8.64 15.49 -18.82
N ASN A 36 7.53 16.09 -18.39
CA ASN A 36 7.52 17.52 -18.12
C ASN A 36 8.28 17.81 -16.83
N ALA A 37 8.60 19.08 -16.62
CA ALA A 37 9.23 19.51 -15.39
C ALA A 37 8.21 19.47 -14.23
N GLY A 38 8.61 18.89 -13.10
CA GLY A 38 7.73 18.63 -11.95
C GLY A 38 7.07 17.25 -11.94
N ASP A 39 7.17 16.47 -13.02
CA ASP A 39 6.60 15.11 -13.06
C ASP A 39 7.51 14.07 -12.40
N ASN A 40 8.83 14.33 -12.29
CA ASN A 40 9.82 13.40 -11.74
C ASN A 40 10.73 14.05 -10.71
N PHE A 41 10.46 13.77 -9.43
CA PHE A 41 11.19 14.35 -8.31
C PHE A 41 12.54 13.65 -8.06
N VAL A 42 12.61 12.33 -8.27
CA VAL A 42 13.72 11.47 -7.81
C VAL A 42 14.76 11.15 -8.91
N GLY A 43 14.37 11.23 -10.18
CA GLY A 43 15.20 10.88 -11.35
C GLY A 43 15.10 11.86 -12.51
N ILE A 44 15.88 11.60 -13.56
CA ILE A 44 15.81 12.26 -14.86
C ILE A 44 15.28 11.22 -15.87
N ILE A 45 14.35 11.62 -16.72
CA ILE A 45 13.79 10.76 -17.77
C ILE A 45 14.14 11.31 -19.14
N HIS A 46 14.80 10.47 -19.95
CA HIS A 46 15.06 10.72 -21.35
C HIS A 46 14.18 9.82 -22.22
N ARG A 47 13.57 10.39 -23.26
CA ARG A 47 12.95 9.62 -24.33
C ARG A 47 13.94 9.51 -25.49
N ILE A 48 14.22 8.29 -25.92
CA ILE A 48 15.11 8.01 -27.04
C ILE A 48 14.32 7.33 -28.15
N THR A 49 14.20 7.99 -29.29
CA THR A 49 13.58 7.40 -30.50
C THR A 49 14.68 6.97 -31.46
N ALA A 50 14.65 5.71 -31.85
CA ALA A 50 15.54 5.11 -32.83
C ALA A 50 14.78 4.85 -34.13
N GLU A 51 15.15 5.56 -35.20
CA GLU A 51 14.61 5.34 -36.54
C GLU A 51 15.65 4.63 -37.39
N GLY A 52 15.30 3.49 -37.97
CA GLY A 52 16.21 2.70 -38.78
C GLY A 52 15.49 1.95 -39.89
N ARG A 53 16.17 0.96 -40.45
CA ARG A 53 15.63 0.07 -41.47
C ARG A 53 15.79 -1.39 -41.05
N SER A 54 14.79 -2.22 -41.29
CA SER A 54 14.93 -3.68 -41.17
C SER A 54 15.75 -4.25 -42.33
N HIS A 55 16.13 -5.53 -42.22
CA HIS A 55 16.89 -6.24 -43.28
C HIS A 55 16.16 -6.27 -44.64
N ASP A 56 14.83 -6.15 -44.66
CA ASP A 56 14.03 -6.01 -45.89
C ASP A 56 13.83 -4.55 -46.33
N ASN A 57 14.65 -3.63 -45.81
CA ASN A 57 14.71 -2.21 -46.13
C ASN A 57 13.44 -1.41 -45.77
N LYS A 58 12.57 -1.93 -44.89
CA LYS A 58 11.40 -1.20 -44.38
C LYS A 58 11.79 -0.25 -43.25
N LYS A 59 11.17 0.92 -43.21
CA LYS A 59 11.35 1.88 -42.10
C LYS A 59 10.83 1.25 -40.81
N GLN A 60 11.66 1.29 -39.77
CA GLN A 60 11.33 0.83 -38.43
C GLN A 60 11.57 1.97 -37.43
N VAL A 61 10.75 2.02 -36.39
CA VAL A 61 10.86 3.01 -35.32
C VAL A 61 10.67 2.31 -33.98
N MET A 62 11.58 2.54 -33.05
CA MET A 62 11.44 2.15 -31.65
C MET A 62 11.61 3.36 -30.76
N SER A 63 10.88 3.38 -29.65
CA SER A 63 11.00 4.42 -28.65
C SER A 63 11.24 3.81 -27.27
N PHE A 64 12.15 4.44 -26.53
CA PHE A 64 12.61 3.99 -25.21
C PHE A 64 12.47 5.12 -24.20
N ILE A 65 12.16 4.74 -22.97
CA ILE A 65 12.27 5.59 -21.80
C ILE A 65 13.52 5.17 -21.02
N VAL A 66 14.47 6.08 -20.88
CA VAL A 66 15.68 5.89 -20.06
C VAL A 66 15.54 6.71 -18.79
N LYS A 67 15.39 6.02 -17.66
CA LYS A 67 15.37 6.63 -16.32
C LYS A 67 16.78 6.56 -15.74
N CYS A 68 17.28 7.71 -15.28
CA CYS A 68 18.62 7.83 -14.71
C CYS A 68 18.62 8.66 -13.43
N MET A 69 19.57 8.40 -12.54
CA MET A 69 19.74 9.23 -11.35
C MET A 69 20.15 10.66 -11.74
N PRO A 70 19.76 11.67 -10.94
CA PRO A 70 20.22 13.04 -11.14
C PRO A 70 21.75 13.13 -11.10
N ASP A 71 22.40 14.05 -11.82
CA ASP A 71 23.86 14.19 -11.76
C ASP A 71 24.35 14.68 -10.38
N SER A 72 23.54 15.48 -9.66
CA SER A 72 23.90 16.02 -8.33
C SER A 72 23.89 14.94 -7.26
N GLN A 73 25.04 14.73 -6.59
CA GLN A 73 25.16 13.83 -5.45
C GLN A 73 24.36 14.31 -4.23
N GLU A 74 24.27 15.62 -4.04
CA GLU A 74 23.48 16.25 -2.98
C GLU A 74 22.00 15.93 -3.19
N ARG A 75 21.49 16.07 -4.42
CA ARG A 75 20.13 15.70 -4.79
C ARG A 75 19.89 14.20 -4.53
N ARG A 76 20.82 13.34 -4.96
CA ARG A 76 20.71 11.88 -4.69
C ARG A 76 20.62 11.55 -3.20
N LYS A 77 21.45 12.17 -2.37
CA LYS A 77 21.44 11.96 -0.92
C LYS A 77 20.17 12.49 -0.27
N GLN A 78 19.75 13.70 -0.66
CA GLN A 78 18.56 14.35 -0.12
C GLN A 78 17.28 13.56 -0.42
N PHE A 79 17.17 13.03 -1.65
CA PHE A 79 15.99 12.28 -2.09
C PHE A 79 16.15 10.77 -1.94
N GLY A 80 17.23 10.25 -1.34
CA GLY A 80 17.44 8.81 -1.23
C GLY A 80 17.43 8.06 -2.57
N SER A 81 17.80 8.74 -3.67
CA SER A 81 17.64 8.25 -5.05
C SER A 81 18.26 6.87 -5.26
N ASN A 82 19.39 6.57 -4.62
CA ASN A 82 20.04 5.26 -4.77
C ASN A 82 19.08 4.13 -4.37
N THR A 83 18.48 4.18 -3.18
CA THR A 83 17.59 3.10 -2.71
C THR A 83 16.30 3.00 -3.51
N PHE A 84 15.78 4.12 -4.03
CA PHE A 84 14.63 4.12 -4.93
C PHE A 84 14.94 3.43 -6.26
N PHE A 85 16.09 3.76 -6.87
CA PHE A 85 16.55 3.11 -8.09
C PHE A 85 16.90 1.63 -7.86
N ASP A 86 17.52 1.29 -6.72
CA ASP A 86 17.81 -0.09 -6.33
C ASP A 86 16.53 -0.93 -6.31
N ASN A 87 15.48 -0.45 -5.63
CA ASN A 87 14.18 -1.13 -5.58
C ASN A 87 13.58 -1.33 -6.97
N GLU A 88 13.56 -0.28 -7.80
CA GLU A 88 13.00 -0.35 -9.15
C GLU A 88 13.80 -1.30 -10.06
N ILE A 89 15.13 -1.32 -9.93
CA ILE A 89 16.00 -2.26 -10.63
C ILE A 89 15.74 -3.69 -10.15
N VAL A 90 15.68 -3.94 -8.84
CA VAL A 90 15.32 -5.28 -8.32
C VAL A 90 13.98 -5.73 -8.88
N PHE A 91 13.01 -4.83 -8.97
CA PHE A 91 11.70 -5.13 -9.52
C PHE A 91 11.76 -5.59 -10.98
N TYR A 92 12.37 -4.79 -11.86
CA TYR A 92 12.42 -5.10 -13.29
C TYR A 92 13.46 -6.16 -13.68
N ASP A 93 14.56 -6.28 -12.94
CA ASP A 93 15.66 -7.19 -13.27
C ASP A 93 15.43 -8.60 -12.71
N GLN A 94 14.68 -8.71 -11.60
CA GLN A 94 14.53 -9.97 -10.89
C GLN A 94 13.08 -10.35 -10.64
N ILE A 95 12.25 -9.46 -10.09
CA ILE A 95 10.88 -9.81 -9.67
C ILE A 95 10.00 -10.09 -10.89
N ILE A 96 9.86 -9.13 -11.80
CA ILE A 96 8.99 -9.26 -12.98
C ILE A 96 9.42 -10.41 -13.89
N PRO A 97 10.70 -10.56 -14.28
CA PRO A 97 11.12 -11.69 -15.10
C PRO A 97 10.80 -13.05 -14.47
N THR A 98 10.94 -13.16 -13.14
CA THR A 98 10.59 -14.39 -12.41
C THR A 98 9.08 -14.64 -12.43
N LEU A 99 8.26 -13.61 -12.22
CA LEU A 99 6.80 -13.73 -12.25
C LEU A 99 6.26 -13.97 -13.67
N GLU A 100 6.92 -13.44 -14.71
CA GLU A 100 6.61 -13.74 -16.11
C GLU A 100 6.93 -15.19 -16.46
N GLU A 101 8.09 -15.72 -16.04
CA GLU A 101 8.41 -17.14 -16.22
C GLU A 101 7.43 -18.03 -15.46
N PHE A 102 7.08 -17.65 -14.23
CA PHE A 102 6.10 -18.38 -13.45
C PHE A 102 4.72 -18.45 -14.15
N GLN A 103 4.28 -17.36 -14.79
CA GLN A 103 3.06 -17.37 -15.62
C GLN A 103 3.17 -18.32 -16.81
N ARG A 104 4.34 -18.39 -17.47
CA ARG A 104 4.61 -19.34 -18.57
C ARG A 104 4.60 -20.78 -18.08
N GLU A 105 5.27 -21.08 -16.97
CA GLU A 105 5.29 -22.40 -16.33
C GLU A 105 3.88 -22.89 -15.97
N ARG A 106 2.99 -21.98 -15.55
CA ARG A 106 1.59 -22.26 -15.23
C ARG A 106 0.67 -22.31 -16.45
N GLY A 107 1.21 -22.11 -17.66
CA GLY A 107 0.45 -22.20 -18.90
C GLY A 107 -0.57 -21.08 -19.08
N ILE A 108 -0.36 -19.92 -18.45
CA ILE A 108 -1.24 -18.76 -18.65
C ILE A 108 -1.05 -18.25 -20.08
N PRO A 109 -2.12 -18.17 -20.90
CA PRO A 109 -2.04 -17.63 -22.26
C PRO A 109 -1.54 -16.18 -22.26
N ASP A 110 -0.80 -15.79 -23.30
CA ASP A 110 -0.16 -14.47 -23.38
C ASP A 110 -1.16 -13.32 -23.14
N GLN A 111 -2.36 -13.39 -23.71
CA GLN A 111 -3.40 -12.36 -23.55
C GLN A 111 -3.99 -12.26 -22.14
N ASP A 112 -3.88 -13.31 -21.33
CA ASP A 112 -4.46 -13.38 -19.99
C ASP A 112 -3.43 -13.07 -18.90
N ARG A 113 -2.13 -12.97 -19.25
CA ARG A 113 -1.05 -12.60 -18.32
C ARG A 113 -1.19 -11.17 -17.81
N LEU A 114 -0.44 -10.86 -16.75
CA LEU A 114 -0.17 -9.49 -16.35
C LEU A 114 0.75 -8.83 -17.38
N ASN A 115 0.17 -8.06 -18.31
CA ASN A 115 0.89 -7.29 -19.33
C ASN A 115 0.75 -5.77 -19.13
N SER A 116 0.28 -5.34 -17.97
CA SER A 116 0.07 -3.93 -17.60
C SER A 116 1.36 -3.25 -17.10
N LEU A 117 2.50 -3.59 -17.69
CA LEU A 117 3.83 -3.10 -17.33
C LEU A 117 4.63 -2.82 -18.59
N PRO A 118 5.48 -1.78 -18.64
CA PRO A 118 6.36 -1.57 -19.77
C PRO A 118 7.42 -2.68 -19.80
N LYS A 119 7.81 -3.12 -21.00
CA LYS A 119 8.95 -4.03 -21.11
C LYS A 119 10.22 -3.35 -20.60
N CYS A 120 10.94 -4.01 -19.70
CA CYS A 120 12.31 -3.61 -19.36
C CYS A 120 13.28 -4.28 -20.32
N PHE A 121 14.04 -3.50 -21.07
CA PHE A 121 15.06 -4.03 -21.98
C PHE A 121 16.40 -4.26 -21.29
N ARG A 122 16.71 -3.41 -20.31
CA ARG A 122 17.99 -3.44 -19.60
C ARG A 122 17.91 -2.63 -18.32
N THR A 123 18.54 -3.14 -17.28
CA THR A 123 18.95 -2.37 -16.11
C THR A 123 20.48 -2.28 -16.07
N PHE A 124 21.03 -1.23 -15.48
CA PHE A 124 22.47 -1.09 -15.33
C PHE A 124 22.81 -0.40 -14.01
N ILE A 125 23.72 -1.00 -13.25
CA ILE A 125 24.28 -0.45 -12.02
C ILE A 125 25.80 -0.34 -12.21
N ASN A 126 26.35 0.87 -12.07
CA ASN A 126 27.77 1.08 -11.83
C ASN A 126 27.99 1.95 -10.60
N ASP A 127 29.25 2.06 -10.15
CA ASP A 127 29.64 2.73 -8.90
C ASP A 127 29.01 4.13 -8.72
N ASP A 128 28.71 4.83 -9.81
CA ASP A 128 28.17 6.19 -9.78
C ASP A 128 26.77 6.34 -10.38
N ASN A 129 26.17 5.35 -11.07
CA ASN A 129 24.95 5.57 -11.84
C ASN A 129 24.09 4.31 -11.98
N HIS A 130 22.78 4.53 -11.92
CA HIS A 130 21.74 3.52 -12.03
C HIS A 130 20.85 3.92 -13.21
N PHE A 131 20.61 2.99 -14.12
CA PHE A 131 19.81 3.22 -15.31
C PHE A 131 18.80 2.10 -15.51
N LEU A 132 17.63 2.49 -16.01
CA LEU A 132 16.62 1.57 -16.53
C LEU A 132 16.28 1.99 -17.95
N VAL A 133 16.29 1.04 -18.88
CA VAL A 133 15.83 1.21 -20.25
C VAL A 133 14.50 0.47 -20.38
N LEU A 134 13.41 1.24 -20.42
CA LEU A 134 12.04 0.76 -20.50
C LEU A 134 11.46 1.05 -21.88
N GLU A 135 10.42 0.29 -22.24
CA GLU A 135 9.55 0.59 -23.37
C GLU A 135 8.85 1.93 -23.19
N ASP A 136 8.93 2.76 -24.23
CA ASP A 136 8.04 3.91 -24.34
C ASP A 136 6.70 3.44 -24.88
N VAL A 137 5.69 3.39 -24.01
CA VAL A 137 4.33 2.98 -24.37
C VAL A 137 3.49 4.13 -24.95
N SER A 138 4.00 5.37 -24.96
CA SER A 138 3.26 6.51 -25.55
C SER A 138 2.90 6.30 -27.04
N PRO A 139 3.79 5.78 -27.91
CA PRO A 139 3.45 5.46 -29.30
C PRO A 139 2.35 4.38 -29.44
N LEU A 140 2.08 3.59 -28.40
CA LEU A 140 1.00 2.59 -28.39
C LEU A 140 -0.37 3.19 -28.04
N GLY A 141 -0.44 4.51 -27.85
CA GLY A 141 -1.65 5.26 -27.53
C GLY A 141 -1.93 5.39 -26.04
N PHE A 142 -0.97 5.07 -25.17
CA PHE A 142 -1.09 5.25 -23.73
C PHE A 142 -0.82 6.70 -23.34
N VAL A 143 -1.70 7.27 -22.52
CA VAL A 143 -1.67 8.67 -22.06
C VAL A 143 -1.87 8.74 -20.56
N MET A 144 -1.31 9.78 -19.94
CA MET A 144 -1.53 10.08 -18.53
C MET A 144 -2.84 10.86 -18.38
N GLU A 145 -3.64 10.50 -17.39
CA GLU A 145 -4.88 11.23 -17.06
C GLU A 145 -4.61 12.43 -16.15
N ASP A 146 -5.52 13.41 -16.13
CA ASP A 146 -5.38 14.59 -15.27
C ASP A 146 -5.61 14.21 -13.80
N ARG A 147 -4.53 14.28 -13.00
CA ARG A 147 -4.55 13.99 -11.56
C ARG A 147 -5.47 14.90 -10.74
N ILE A 148 -5.75 16.11 -11.22
CA ILE A 148 -6.60 17.10 -10.54
C ILE A 148 -8.06 16.77 -10.78
N GLU A 149 -8.44 16.47 -12.02
CA GLU A 149 -9.80 16.01 -12.36
C GLU A 149 -10.13 14.67 -11.67
N GLY A 150 -9.13 13.80 -11.56
CA GLY A 150 -9.25 12.48 -10.94
C GLY A 150 -9.82 11.44 -11.90
N LEU A 151 -9.65 10.17 -11.53
CA LEU A 151 -10.02 9.03 -12.36
C LEU A 151 -11.53 8.73 -12.29
N SER A 152 -12.10 8.29 -13.40
CA SER A 152 -13.51 7.83 -13.47
C SER A 152 -13.71 6.46 -12.82
N ALA A 153 -14.96 6.04 -12.66
CA ALA A 153 -15.28 4.70 -12.14
C ALA A 153 -14.69 3.58 -13.02
N GLU A 154 -14.75 3.71 -14.34
CA GLU A 154 -14.22 2.74 -15.30
C GLU A 154 -12.70 2.57 -15.17
N HIS A 155 -11.98 3.68 -14.98
CA HIS A 155 -10.55 3.66 -14.70
C HIS A 155 -10.27 2.90 -13.39
N CYS A 156 -11.04 3.19 -12.33
CA CYS A 156 -10.89 2.52 -11.05
C CYS A 156 -11.09 1.00 -11.19
N LEU A 157 -12.16 0.54 -11.85
CA LEU A 157 -12.42 -0.89 -12.03
C LEU A 157 -11.31 -1.57 -12.83
N MET A 158 -10.73 -0.89 -13.83
CA MET A 158 -9.59 -1.41 -14.58
C MET A 158 -8.33 -1.56 -13.72
N VAL A 159 -7.98 -0.52 -12.94
CA VAL A 159 -6.85 -0.56 -12.01
C VAL A 159 -7.04 -1.67 -10.98
N GLY A 160 -8.26 -1.81 -10.43
CA GLY A 160 -8.60 -2.88 -9.51
C GLY A 160 -8.37 -4.27 -10.10
N ARG A 161 -8.73 -4.49 -11.37
CA ARG A 161 -8.47 -5.77 -12.05
C ARG A 161 -6.99 -6.08 -12.16
N GLU A 162 -6.18 -5.13 -12.62
CA GLU A 162 -4.75 -5.36 -12.88
C GLU A 162 -3.93 -5.43 -11.58
N LEU A 163 -4.26 -4.64 -10.55
CA LEU A 163 -3.72 -4.84 -9.19
C LEU A 163 -4.10 -6.22 -8.63
N GLY A 164 -5.32 -6.70 -8.93
CA GLY A 164 -5.76 -8.04 -8.56
C GLY A 164 -4.85 -9.14 -9.13
N LYS A 165 -4.48 -9.03 -10.42
CA LYS A 165 -3.53 -9.95 -11.07
C LYS A 165 -2.12 -9.85 -10.49
N LEU A 166 -1.61 -8.63 -10.30
CA LEU A 166 -0.29 -8.39 -9.71
C LEU A 166 -0.16 -9.04 -8.32
N HIS A 167 -1.12 -8.78 -7.43
CA HIS A 167 -1.13 -9.35 -6.09
C HIS A 167 -1.37 -10.87 -6.10
N ALA A 168 -2.21 -11.38 -7.01
CA ALA A 168 -2.41 -12.82 -7.18
C ALA A 168 -1.12 -13.56 -7.57
N LEU A 169 -0.29 -12.98 -8.45
CA LEU A 169 1.02 -13.55 -8.77
C LEU A 169 1.90 -13.67 -7.54
N SER A 170 1.95 -12.62 -6.73
CA SER A 170 2.71 -12.61 -5.49
C SER A 170 2.23 -13.71 -4.52
N PHE A 171 0.92 -13.80 -4.29
CA PHE A 171 0.32 -14.84 -3.45
C PHE A 171 0.59 -16.26 -3.96
N ALA A 172 0.35 -16.52 -5.25
CA ALA A 172 0.56 -17.84 -5.83
C ALA A 172 2.05 -18.23 -5.81
N PHE A 173 2.94 -17.30 -6.14
CA PHE A 173 4.38 -17.55 -6.12
C PHE A 173 4.85 -17.86 -4.71
N ARG A 174 4.40 -17.10 -3.70
CA ARG A 174 4.68 -17.38 -2.30
C ARG A 174 4.19 -18.75 -1.85
N GLY A 175 2.96 -19.12 -2.21
CA GLY A 175 2.38 -20.40 -1.81
C GLY A 175 3.01 -21.62 -2.48
N GLN A 176 3.58 -21.45 -3.68
CA GLN A 176 4.07 -22.55 -4.52
C GLN A 176 5.60 -22.64 -4.59
N LYS A 177 6.31 -21.51 -4.44
CA LYS A 177 7.78 -21.42 -4.42
C LYS A 177 8.25 -20.53 -3.25
N PRO A 178 8.00 -20.92 -1.99
CA PRO A 178 8.19 -20.05 -0.81
C PRO A 178 9.62 -19.57 -0.59
N GLU A 179 10.63 -20.43 -0.79
CA GLU A 179 12.05 -20.06 -0.61
C GLU A 179 12.50 -19.00 -1.63
N GLU A 180 12.05 -19.14 -2.87
CA GLU A 180 12.36 -18.17 -3.93
C GLU A 180 11.61 -16.86 -3.71
N PHE A 181 10.35 -16.94 -3.26
CA PHE A 181 9.59 -15.77 -2.86
C PHE A 181 10.28 -15.00 -1.74
N GLU A 182 10.70 -15.68 -0.66
CA GLU A 182 11.39 -15.06 0.48
C GLU A 182 12.68 -14.34 0.03
N ARG A 183 13.44 -14.97 -0.88
CA ARG A 183 14.62 -14.37 -1.49
C ARG A 183 14.29 -13.09 -2.28
N LEU A 184 13.18 -13.06 -3.01
CA LEU A 184 12.77 -11.89 -3.80
C LEU A 184 12.18 -10.78 -2.91
N SER A 185 11.24 -11.11 -2.04
CA SER A 185 10.61 -10.14 -1.13
C SER A 185 11.62 -9.50 -0.19
N GLY A 186 12.65 -10.25 0.24
CA GLY A 186 13.73 -9.75 1.08
C GLY A 186 14.68 -8.75 0.40
N LYS A 187 14.63 -8.61 -0.94
CA LYS A 187 15.41 -7.60 -1.68
C LYS A 187 14.70 -6.27 -1.81
N VAL A 188 13.40 -6.24 -1.58
CA VAL A 188 12.59 -5.02 -1.66
C VAL A 188 12.66 -4.28 -0.33
N VAL A 189 13.02 -3.00 -0.35
CA VAL A 189 13.28 -2.22 0.87
C VAL A 189 12.23 -1.13 1.06
N GLU A 190 11.60 -1.07 2.24
CA GLU A 190 10.76 0.06 2.62
C GLU A 190 11.61 1.33 2.74
N THR A 191 11.30 2.34 1.93
CA THR A 191 12.11 3.55 1.76
C THR A 191 11.54 4.77 2.47
N ILE A 192 10.22 4.84 2.66
CA ILE A 192 9.50 6.03 3.15
C ILE A 192 9.26 5.94 4.67
N PHE A 193 8.67 4.83 5.14
CA PHE A 193 8.24 4.67 6.53
C PHE A 193 9.13 3.68 7.28
N LYS A 194 10.37 4.11 7.58
CA LYS A 194 11.37 3.28 8.27
C LYS A 194 11.22 3.33 9.79
N SER A 195 11.38 2.19 10.47
CA SER A 195 11.35 2.11 11.95
C SER A 195 12.47 2.88 12.66
N ASN A 196 13.58 3.15 11.96
CA ASN A 196 14.73 3.89 12.49
C ASN A 196 14.58 5.41 12.37
N SER A 197 13.44 5.89 11.84
CA SER A 197 12.99 7.27 12.01
C SER A 197 12.68 7.44 13.50
N ARG A 198 13.47 8.22 14.23
CA ARG A 198 13.43 8.31 15.70
C ARG A 198 11.98 8.30 16.25
N PRO A 199 11.59 7.28 17.03
CA PRO A 199 10.38 7.37 17.83
C PRO A 199 10.64 8.44 18.90
N GLY A 200 9.89 9.56 18.85
CA GLY A 200 9.99 10.61 19.87
C GLY A 200 10.25 12.04 19.39
N SER A 201 10.16 12.38 18.10
CA SER A 201 9.97 13.80 17.71
C SER A 201 8.48 14.16 17.71
N SER A 202 7.80 13.95 18.84
CA SER A 202 6.42 14.39 19.09
C SER A 202 6.27 15.92 19.14
N GLU A 203 7.33 16.69 18.86
CA GLU A 203 7.32 18.15 18.94
C GLU A 203 7.06 18.85 17.60
N HIS A 204 7.02 18.15 16.47
CA HIS A 204 6.76 18.78 15.17
C HIS A 204 5.66 18.01 14.42
N LYS A 205 4.39 18.37 14.67
CA LYS A 205 3.30 18.05 13.75
C LYS A 205 3.72 18.49 12.34
N SER A 206 3.68 17.57 11.37
CA SER A 206 4.08 17.90 10.00
C SER A 206 3.23 19.07 9.48
N SER A 207 3.82 19.94 8.66
CA SER A 207 3.08 21.04 8.01
C SER A 207 1.85 20.53 7.27
N SER A 208 1.93 19.36 6.65
CA SER A 208 0.83 18.72 5.94
C SER A 208 -0.34 18.37 6.89
N SER A 209 -0.07 17.78 8.06
CA SER A 209 -1.12 17.49 9.05
C SER A 209 -1.84 18.76 9.53
N ASN A 210 -1.08 19.85 9.74
CA ASN A 210 -1.67 21.14 10.13
C ASN A 210 -2.56 21.71 9.01
N ASN A 211 -2.16 21.56 7.74
CA ASN A 211 -2.97 21.98 6.60
C ASN A 211 -4.29 21.20 6.53
N VAL A 212 -4.26 19.88 6.75
CA VAL A 212 -5.49 19.08 6.78
C VAL A 212 -6.40 19.49 7.93
N LEU A 213 -5.84 19.69 9.13
CA LEU A 213 -6.62 20.16 10.28
C LEU A 213 -7.27 21.53 10.02
N ALA A 214 -6.52 22.46 9.41
CA ALA A 214 -7.07 23.76 9.03
C ALA A 214 -8.17 23.63 7.96
N ALA A 215 -8.00 22.77 6.96
CA ALA A 215 -9.04 22.49 5.96
C ALA A 215 -10.32 21.91 6.59
N LEU A 216 -10.19 21.01 7.57
CA LEU A 216 -11.35 20.48 8.33
C LEU A 216 -12.09 21.60 9.09
N LEU A 217 -11.35 22.49 9.75
CA LEU A 217 -11.94 23.61 10.49
C LEU A 217 -12.67 24.63 9.60
N MET A 218 -12.44 24.62 8.29
CA MET A 218 -13.22 25.39 7.31
C MET A 218 -14.58 24.75 6.99
N LYS A 219 -14.75 23.45 7.25
CA LYS A 219 -15.95 22.68 6.90
C LYS A 219 -16.80 22.29 8.10
N VAL A 220 -16.19 22.06 9.26
CA VAL A 220 -16.86 21.56 10.46
C VAL A 220 -16.37 22.26 11.73
N PRO A 221 -17.20 22.30 12.80
CA PRO A 221 -16.78 22.81 14.10
C PRO A 221 -15.55 22.10 14.69
N LYS A 222 -14.78 22.82 15.51
CA LYS A 222 -13.54 22.32 16.14
C LYS A 222 -13.77 21.09 17.02
N ASP A 223 -14.93 20.98 17.63
CA ASP A 223 -15.36 19.88 18.50
C ASP A 223 -16.02 18.73 17.73
N SER A 224 -16.10 18.79 16.40
CA SER A 224 -16.62 17.67 15.60
C SER A 224 -15.78 16.40 15.75
N GLU A 225 -16.44 15.25 15.66
CA GLU A 225 -15.77 13.94 15.72
C GLU A 225 -14.69 13.77 14.64
N TYR A 226 -14.90 14.33 13.44
CA TYR A 226 -13.91 14.32 12.35
C TYR A 226 -12.59 15.01 12.74
N VAL A 227 -12.68 16.18 13.38
CA VAL A 227 -11.52 16.92 13.84
C VAL A 227 -10.79 16.15 14.94
N GLN A 228 -11.53 15.59 15.91
CA GLN A 228 -10.95 14.82 17.02
C GLN A 228 -10.25 13.54 16.53
N ARG A 229 -10.92 12.75 15.67
CA ARG A 229 -10.34 11.52 15.12
C ARG A 229 -9.14 11.79 14.22
N PHE A 230 -9.17 12.85 13.41
CA PHE A 230 -8.01 13.25 12.60
C PHE A 230 -6.85 13.76 13.46
N GLN A 231 -7.11 14.48 14.56
CA GLN A 231 -6.06 14.88 15.49
C GLN A 231 -5.38 13.65 16.09
N ASN A 232 -6.15 12.67 16.55
CA ASN A 232 -5.60 11.41 17.06
C ASN A 232 -4.79 10.66 15.99
N PHE A 233 -5.28 10.59 14.75
CA PHE A 233 -4.51 10.08 13.62
C PHE A 233 -3.17 10.78 13.47
N SER A 234 -3.20 12.12 13.41
CA SER A 234 -2.03 12.94 13.19
C SER A 234 -1.01 12.84 14.32
N ASP A 235 -1.45 12.65 15.56
CA ASP A 235 -0.58 12.49 16.72
C ASP A 235 0.18 11.15 16.68
N ASN A 236 -0.42 10.13 16.04
CA ASN A 236 0.15 8.78 15.89
C ASN A 236 0.61 8.47 14.44
N PHE A 237 0.72 9.49 13.59
CA PHE A 237 0.87 9.34 12.14
C PHE A 237 1.98 8.36 11.74
N MET A 238 3.20 8.59 12.23
CA MET A 238 4.36 7.79 11.82
C MET A 238 4.25 6.34 12.26
N GLU A 239 3.73 6.07 13.46
CA GLU A 239 3.57 4.71 13.97
C GLU A 239 2.54 3.94 13.16
N ILE A 240 1.41 4.57 12.86
CA ILE A 240 0.36 3.99 12.00
C ILE A 240 0.92 3.66 10.61
N MET A 241 1.65 4.59 9.99
CA MET A 241 2.19 4.39 8.65
C MET A 241 3.28 3.31 8.61
N ILE A 242 4.17 3.26 9.60
CA ILE A 242 5.17 2.19 9.73
C ILE A 242 4.49 0.83 9.88
N GLU A 243 3.46 0.74 10.72
CA GLU A 243 2.71 -0.50 10.93
C GLU A 243 1.99 -0.96 9.65
N CYS A 244 1.44 -0.03 8.85
CA CYS A 244 0.76 -0.34 7.60
C CYS A 244 1.67 -0.98 6.55
N VAL A 245 2.93 -0.55 6.48
CA VAL A 245 3.87 -1.01 5.45
C VAL A 245 4.72 -2.20 5.89
N LYS A 246 4.58 -2.61 7.16
CA LYS A 246 5.35 -3.72 7.71
C LYS A 246 4.73 -5.05 7.30
N GLY A 247 5.44 -5.82 6.47
CA GLY A 247 4.97 -7.14 6.02
C GLY A 247 4.49 -8.05 7.15
N SER A 248 5.22 -8.11 8.27
CA SER A 248 4.83 -8.93 9.44
C SER A 248 3.45 -8.60 10.02
N SER A 249 2.99 -7.36 9.83
CA SER A 249 1.71 -6.88 10.35
C SER A 249 0.53 -7.31 9.47
N ALA A 250 0.81 -7.64 8.21
CA ALA A 250 -0.15 -8.11 7.22
C ALA A 250 -0.13 -9.64 7.06
N GLU A 251 0.83 -10.36 7.66
CA GLU A 251 0.88 -11.83 7.61
C GLU A 251 -0.41 -12.48 8.15
N PRO A 252 -0.88 -13.60 7.56
CA PRO A 252 -0.26 -14.34 6.45
C PRO A 252 -0.57 -13.75 5.06
N TYR A 253 -1.08 -12.52 4.94
CA TYR A 253 -1.63 -11.95 3.71
C TYR A 253 -0.77 -10.86 3.05
N ALA A 254 0.51 -10.81 3.39
CA ALA A 254 1.44 -9.88 2.77
C ALA A 254 1.87 -10.32 1.36
N VAL A 255 2.06 -9.34 0.48
CA VAL A 255 2.49 -9.50 -0.92
C VAL A 255 3.52 -8.43 -1.29
N ILE A 256 4.19 -8.61 -2.42
CA ILE A 256 4.98 -7.56 -3.06
C ILE A 256 3.99 -6.61 -3.74
N CYS A 257 3.84 -5.42 -3.16
CA CYS A 257 3.00 -4.34 -3.64
C CYS A 257 3.74 -3.48 -4.67
N HIS A 258 3.00 -2.77 -5.51
CA HIS A 258 3.53 -1.69 -6.34
C HIS A 258 4.02 -0.53 -5.47
N GLY A 259 3.27 -0.17 -4.43
CA GLY A 259 3.67 0.76 -3.37
C GLY A 259 3.66 2.24 -3.72
N ASP A 260 3.55 2.59 -5.01
CA ASP A 260 3.33 3.96 -5.52
C ASP A 260 2.13 4.12 -6.50
N CYS A 261 0.97 3.53 -6.18
CA CYS A 261 -0.20 3.49 -7.08
C CYS A 261 -1.00 4.80 -7.16
N TRP A 262 -0.43 5.86 -7.73
CA TRP A 262 -1.13 7.12 -7.98
C TRP A 262 -1.18 7.51 -9.46
N THR A 263 -2.00 8.50 -9.83
CA THR A 263 -2.41 8.80 -11.22
C THR A 263 -1.24 8.97 -12.18
N ASN A 264 -0.16 9.64 -11.75
CA ASN A 264 1.00 9.89 -12.61
C ASN A 264 1.87 8.64 -12.86
N ASN A 265 1.69 7.58 -12.08
CA ASN A 265 2.36 6.30 -12.27
C ASN A 265 1.48 5.29 -13.04
N MET A 266 0.44 5.78 -13.71
CA MET A 266 -0.43 4.99 -14.56
C MET A 266 -0.64 5.70 -15.90
N LEU A 267 -0.45 4.98 -16.99
CA LEU A 267 -0.90 5.41 -18.30
C LEU A 267 -2.07 4.57 -18.74
N PHE A 268 -3.04 5.20 -19.40
CA PHE A 268 -4.24 4.56 -19.90
C PHE A 268 -4.28 4.64 -21.42
N LYS A 269 -4.68 3.54 -22.04
CA LYS A 269 -5.08 3.51 -23.43
C LYS A 269 -6.59 3.60 -23.49
N ARG A 270 -7.11 4.49 -24.32
CA ARG A 270 -8.56 4.68 -24.50
C ARG A 270 -9.07 3.87 -25.70
N ALA A 271 -10.29 3.37 -25.59
CA ALA A 271 -11.01 2.74 -26.69
C ALA A 271 -11.25 3.74 -27.84
N GLU A 272 -11.70 3.25 -28.99
CA GLU A 272 -11.97 4.08 -30.19
C GLU A 272 -12.96 5.22 -29.94
N ASN A 273 -13.83 5.11 -28.93
CA ASN A 273 -14.75 6.18 -28.53
C ASN A 273 -14.06 7.38 -27.84
N GLY A 274 -12.76 7.28 -27.55
CA GLY A 274 -11.93 8.35 -26.98
C GLY A 274 -12.14 8.62 -25.49
N VAL A 275 -13.01 7.87 -24.81
CA VAL A 275 -13.43 8.12 -23.42
C VAL A 275 -13.20 6.91 -22.52
N THR A 276 -13.57 5.71 -22.97
CA THR A 276 -13.53 4.51 -22.12
C THR A 276 -12.09 3.98 -22.03
N PRO A 277 -11.53 3.75 -20.83
CA PRO A 277 -10.23 3.10 -20.72
C PRO A 277 -10.33 1.64 -21.20
N GLU A 278 -9.37 1.21 -22.02
CA GLU A 278 -9.26 -0.14 -22.58
C GLU A 278 -8.08 -0.92 -21.96
N ALA A 279 -6.98 -0.24 -21.63
CA ALA A 279 -5.85 -0.82 -20.93
C ALA A 279 -5.19 0.19 -19.99
N VAL A 280 -4.52 -0.32 -18.96
CA VAL A 280 -3.66 0.44 -18.04
C VAL A 280 -2.25 -0.13 -18.07
N CYS A 281 -1.26 0.75 -17.96
CA CYS A 281 0.15 0.43 -17.80
C CYS A 281 0.66 1.10 -16.52
N PHE A 282 1.08 0.28 -15.54
CA PHE A 282 1.68 0.75 -14.31
C PHE A 282 3.15 1.08 -14.54
N LEU A 283 3.57 2.21 -14.01
CA LEU A 283 4.93 2.74 -14.09
C LEU A 283 5.51 2.89 -12.69
N ASP A 284 6.83 3.02 -12.61
CA ASP A 284 7.56 3.44 -11.41
C ASP A 284 7.33 2.57 -10.15
N PHE A 285 8.15 1.52 -10.04
CA PHE A 285 8.12 0.57 -8.91
C PHE A 285 9.14 0.90 -7.82
N GLN A 286 9.61 2.17 -7.75
CA GLN A 286 10.63 2.60 -6.78
C GLN A 286 10.19 2.44 -5.31
N LEU A 287 8.88 2.50 -5.05
CA LEU A 287 8.30 2.31 -3.72
C LEU A 287 7.71 0.92 -3.50
N SER A 288 8.04 -0.05 -4.38
CA SER A 288 7.64 -1.43 -4.16
C SER A 288 8.08 -1.87 -2.77
N ARG A 289 7.25 -2.68 -2.13
CA ARG A 289 7.42 -3.11 -0.74
C ARG A 289 6.69 -4.42 -0.47
N TYR A 290 7.08 -5.12 0.59
CA TYR A 290 6.37 -6.30 1.08
C TYR A 290 5.40 -5.91 2.20
N SER A 291 4.11 -5.79 1.90
CA SER A 291 3.06 -5.30 2.81
C SER A 291 1.67 -5.87 2.50
N SER A 292 0.63 -5.38 3.18
CA SER A 292 -0.75 -5.72 2.82
C SER A 292 -1.08 -5.22 1.41
N PRO A 293 -1.78 -5.99 0.56
CA PRO A 293 -2.23 -5.51 -0.76
C PRO A 293 -3.14 -4.27 -0.67
N VAL A 294 -3.77 -4.05 0.48
CA VAL A 294 -4.67 -2.92 0.74
C VAL A 294 -3.94 -1.58 0.76
N THR A 295 -2.62 -1.55 0.96
CA THR A 295 -1.86 -0.29 0.89
C THR A 295 -1.96 0.31 -0.51
N ASP A 296 -1.85 -0.48 -1.56
CA ASP A 296 -2.00 -0.02 -2.95
C ASP A 296 -3.44 0.38 -3.25
N LEU A 297 -4.42 -0.41 -2.79
CA LEU A 297 -5.85 -0.17 -3.04
C LEU A 297 -6.33 1.13 -2.38
N SER A 298 -6.01 1.31 -1.11
CA SER A 298 -6.42 2.49 -0.35
C SER A 298 -5.66 3.73 -0.85
N TYR A 299 -4.35 3.62 -1.11
CA TYR A 299 -3.60 4.74 -1.66
C TYR A 299 -4.20 5.19 -3.01
N PHE A 300 -4.41 4.26 -3.94
CA PHE A 300 -5.06 4.54 -5.21
C PHE A 300 -6.42 5.22 -5.04
N LEU A 301 -7.35 4.59 -4.29
CA LEU A 301 -8.71 5.11 -4.16
C LEU A 301 -8.73 6.52 -3.57
N TYR A 302 -8.04 6.75 -2.45
CA TYR A 302 -8.15 8.02 -1.73
C TYR A 302 -7.34 9.15 -2.39
N CYS A 303 -6.30 8.85 -3.18
CA CYS A 303 -5.48 9.87 -3.84
C CYS A 303 -5.84 10.12 -5.32
N CYS A 304 -6.43 9.14 -6.03
CA CYS A 304 -6.69 9.27 -7.47
C CYS A 304 -8.13 9.64 -7.83
N THR A 305 -9.06 9.61 -6.87
CA THR A 305 -10.48 9.88 -7.14
C THR A 305 -10.99 11.12 -6.41
N THR A 306 -12.05 11.73 -6.94
CA THR A 306 -12.87 12.68 -6.20
C THR A 306 -13.76 11.92 -5.21
N GLY A 307 -14.24 12.57 -4.15
CA GLY A 307 -15.15 11.90 -3.21
C GLY A 307 -16.42 11.39 -3.86
N THR A 308 -16.97 12.12 -4.84
CA THR A 308 -18.14 11.68 -5.61
C THR A 308 -17.90 10.37 -6.35
N VAL A 309 -16.79 10.26 -7.10
CA VAL A 309 -16.45 9.00 -7.78
C VAL A 309 -16.17 7.90 -6.77
N ARG A 310 -15.38 8.19 -5.73
CA ARG A 310 -15.00 7.20 -4.71
C ARG A 310 -16.21 6.58 -4.04
N ARG A 311 -17.17 7.39 -3.57
CA ARG A 311 -18.40 6.90 -2.93
C ARG A 311 -19.20 5.97 -3.84
N ASN A 312 -19.24 6.26 -5.14
CA ASN A 312 -19.96 5.45 -6.12
C ASN A 312 -19.23 4.16 -6.51
N VAL A 313 -17.89 4.15 -6.50
CA VAL A 313 -17.08 3.02 -7.00
C VAL A 313 -16.45 2.16 -5.90
N TYR A 314 -16.44 2.59 -4.64
CA TYR A 314 -15.68 1.93 -3.57
C TYR A 314 -15.94 0.41 -3.48
N ASP A 315 -17.20 0.02 -3.33
CA ASP A 315 -17.55 -1.39 -3.13
C ASP A 315 -17.33 -2.22 -4.41
N SER A 316 -17.66 -1.64 -5.58
CA SER A 316 -17.47 -2.31 -6.87
C SER A 316 -15.99 -2.44 -7.22
N PHE A 317 -15.15 -1.48 -6.84
CA PHE A 317 -13.69 -1.54 -6.96
C PHE A 317 -13.11 -2.68 -6.11
N LEU A 318 -13.42 -2.72 -4.82
CA LEU A 318 -12.90 -3.78 -3.92
C LEU A 318 -13.36 -5.16 -4.37
N LYS A 319 -14.62 -5.28 -4.80
CA LYS A 319 -15.15 -6.52 -5.37
C LYS A 319 -14.42 -6.90 -6.66
N THR A 320 -14.24 -5.96 -7.57
CA THR A 320 -13.55 -6.19 -8.85
C THR A 320 -12.10 -6.62 -8.65
N TYR A 321 -11.40 -5.98 -7.72
CA TYR A 321 -10.06 -6.39 -7.30
C TYR A 321 -10.05 -7.83 -6.79
N TYR A 322 -10.93 -8.16 -5.83
CA TYR A 322 -10.93 -9.49 -5.21
C TYR A 322 -11.36 -10.58 -6.19
N ASP A 323 -12.31 -10.30 -7.08
CA ASP A 323 -12.75 -11.22 -8.13
C ASP A 323 -11.60 -11.51 -9.11
N SER A 324 -10.91 -10.46 -9.58
CA SER A 324 -9.74 -10.60 -10.45
C SER A 324 -8.62 -11.41 -9.79
N LEU A 325 -8.28 -11.07 -8.54
CA LEU A 325 -7.30 -11.79 -7.74
C LEU A 325 -7.68 -13.27 -7.60
N SER A 326 -8.92 -13.55 -7.24
CA SER A 326 -9.41 -14.91 -7.04
C SER A 326 -9.44 -15.72 -8.33
N GLN A 327 -9.83 -15.10 -9.44
CA GLN A 327 -9.81 -15.74 -10.76
C GLN A 327 -8.38 -16.07 -11.18
N PHE A 328 -7.46 -15.12 -11.01
CA PHE A 328 -6.07 -15.31 -11.42
C PHE A 328 -5.33 -16.32 -10.54
N LEU A 329 -5.59 -16.33 -9.22
CA LEU A 329 -5.10 -17.38 -8.33
C LEU A 329 -5.51 -18.78 -8.80
N ARG A 330 -6.79 -18.97 -9.19
CA ARG A 330 -7.26 -20.26 -9.73
C ARG A 330 -6.56 -20.63 -11.02
N ALA A 331 -6.37 -19.66 -11.93
CA ALA A 331 -5.65 -19.87 -13.19
C ALA A 331 -4.19 -20.30 -12.95
N LEU A 332 -3.55 -19.76 -11.91
CA LEU A 332 -2.19 -20.12 -11.48
C LEU A 332 -2.12 -21.45 -10.69
N GLY A 333 -3.23 -22.16 -10.52
CA GLY A 333 -3.29 -23.44 -9.79
C GLY A 333 -3.35 -23.30 -8.26
N SER A 334 -3.75 -22.13 -7.75
CA SER A 334 -3.91 -21.85 -6.32
C SER A 334 -5.38 -21.78 -5.89
N ASP A 335 -5.63 -22.03 -4.60
CA ASP A 335 -6.95 -21.89 -3.99
C ASP A 335 -7.07 -20.54 -3.25
N PRO A 336 -7.87 -19.58 -3.76
CA PRO A 336 -8.03 -18.29 -3.11
C PRO A 336 -8.67 -18.40 -1.72
N SER A 337 -9.48 -19.43 -1.45
CA SER A 337 -10.09 -19.64 -0.14
C SER A 337 -9.08 -20.06 0.95
N LYS A 338 -7.87 -20.46 0.54
CA LYS A 338 -6.76 -20.79 1.45
C LYS A 338 -5.72 -19.68 1.53
N LEU A 339 -5.36 -19.11 0.38
CA LEU A 339 -4.30 -18.08 0.32
C LEU A 339 -4.80 -16.71 0.78
N PHE A 340 -6.00 -16.30 0.36
CA PHE A 340 -6.57 -15.03 0.76
C PHE A 340 -8.11 -15.05 0.77
N PRO A 341 -8.72 -15.67 1.79
CA PRO A 341 -10.18 -15.78 1.89
C PRO A 341 -10.85 -14.40 1.96
N TYR A 342 -12.08 -14.28 1.43
CA TYR A 342 -12.79 -13.00 1.38
C TYR A 342 -13.02 -12.35 2.76
N PRO A 343 -13.33 -13.10 3.85
CA PRO A 343 -13.37 -12.52 5.20
C PRO A 343 -12.03 -11.88 5.61
N ALA A 344 -10.91 -12.55 5.37
CA ALA A 344 -9.58 -12.02 5.64
C ALA A 344 -9.28 -10.78 4.80
N PHE A 345 -9.71 -10.74 3.53
CA PHE A 345 -9.61 -9.53 2.71
C PHE A 345 -10.36 -8.36 3.34
N LYS A 346 -11.58 -8.56 3.83
CA LYS A 346 -12.35 -7.49 4.51
C LYS A 346 -11.64 -7.01 5.79
N GLU A 347 -11.08 -7.92 6.57
CA GLU A 347 -10.29 -7.56 7.76
C GLU A 347 -9.04 -6.74 7.39
N GLN A 348 -8.33 -7.13 6.32
CA GLN A 348 -7.20 -6.35 5.80
C GLN A 348 -7.67 -4.97 5.33
N VAL A 349 -8.82 -4.87 4.63
CA VAL A 349 -9.39 -3.58 4.21
C VAL A 349 -9.66 -2.69 5.41
N GLN A 350 -10.27 -3.23 6.47
CA GLN A 350 -10.56 -2.47 7.69
C GLN A 350 -9.28 -1.99 8.39
N LYS A 351 -8.28 -2.86 8.49
CA LYS A 351 -7.02 -2.60 9.19
C LYS A 351 -6.11 -1.61 8.45
N PHE A 352 -5.95 -1.78 7.14
CA PHE A 352 -4.91 -1.11 6.36
C PHE A 352 -5.40 0.06 5.51
N SER A 353 -6.72 0.30 5.40
CA SER A 353 -7.22 1.44 4.61
C SER A 353 -6.73 2.79 5.11
N VAL A 354 -6.40 2.90 6.41
CA VAL A 354 -5.80 4.11 7.00
C VAL A 354 -4.54 4.57 6.27
N PHE A 355 -3.81 3.66 5.62
CA PHE A 355 -2.66 4.00 4.80
C PHE A 355 -3.02 5.04 3.71
N GLY A 356 -4.18 4.90 3.08
CA GLY A 356 -4.69 5.88 2.10
C GLY A 356 -4.93 7.27 2.69
N LEU A 357 -5.43 7.37 3.94
CA LEU A 357 -5.55 8.64 4.65
C LEU A 357 -4.18 9.27 4.90
N GLY A 358 -3.19 8.44 5.28
CA GLY A 358 -1.85 8.93 5.53
C GLY A 358 -1.15 9.44 4.27
N MET A 359 -1.27 8.70 3.16
CA MET A 359 -0.76 9.13 1.86
C MET A 359 -1.47 10.40 1.37
N ALA A 360 -2.80 10.49 1.52
CA ALA A 360 -3.54 11.71 1.20
C ALA A 360 -3.07 12.90 2.08
N THR A 361 -2.88 12.68 3.37
CA THR A 361 -2.37 13.72 4.29
C THR A 361 -1.00 14.23 3.85
N MET A 362 -0.09 13.34 3.43
CA MET A 362 1.25 13.74 2.99
C MET A 362 1.27 14.42 1.62
N ALA A 363 0.50 13.92 0.66
CA ALA A 363 0.74 14.18 -0.76
C ALA A 363 -0.44 14.86 -1.49
N MET A 364 -1.63 14.99 -0.90
CA MET A 364 -2.78 15.59 -1.60
C MET A 364 -2.49 17.02 -2.06
N GLN A 365 -1.77 17.82 -1.26
CA GLN A 365 -1.37 19.17 -1.65
C GLN A 365 -0.52 19.19 -2.94
N LEU A 366 0.30 18.16 -3.16
CA LEU A 366 1.09 17.99 -4.37
C LEU A 366 0.19 17.60 -5.55
N PHE A 367 -0.76 16.70 -5.30
CA PHE A 367 -1.63 16.16 -6.35
C PHE A 367 -2.62 17.20 -6.89
N THR A 368 -3.08 18.13 -6.05
CA THR A 368 -4.07 19.15 -6.42
C THR A 368 -3.47 20.46 -6.91
N ASN A 369 -2.14 20.62 -6.85
CA ASN A 369 -1.48 21.82 -7.35
C ASN A 369 -1.14 21.67 -8.85
N LYS A 370 -1.54 22.67 -9.64
CA LYS A 370 -1.05 22.85 -11.00
C LYS A 370 0.37 23.35 -10.93
N THR A 371 1.32 22.51 -11.33
CA THR A 371 2.69 22.95 -11.60
C THR A 371 2.69 23.68 -12.94
N GLU A 372 2.37 24.98 -12.92
CA GLU A 372 2.36 25.82 -14.13
C GLU A 372 3.77 26.23 -14.59
N GLU A 373 4.78 26.08 -13.73
CA GLU A 373 6.17 26.39 -14.06
C GLU A 373 7.07 25.16 -13.90
N PRO A 374 7.97 24.91 -14.88
CA PRO A 374 9.09 24.01 -14.71
C PRO A 374 9.88 24.36 -13.45
N VAL A 375 9.80 23.53 -12.42
CA VAL A 375 10.62 23.73 -11.24
C VAL A 375 11.97 23.09 -11.49
N ASP A 376 13.02 23.90 -11.51
CA ASP A 376 14.39 23.42 -11.62
C ASP A 376 14.78 22.70 -10.33
N MET A 377 14.65 21.37 -10.36
CA MET A 377 14.94 20.47 -9.24
C MET A 377 16.38 20.58 -8.74
N ASP A 378 17.30 21.13 -9.54
CA ASP A 378 18.71 21.30 -9.16
C ASP A 378 18.95 22.57 -8.33
N GLN A 379 17.97 23.48 -8.25
CA GLN A 379 18.02 24.70 -7.41
C GLN A 379 17.26 24.56 -6.08
N ILE A 380 16.69 23.39 -5.81
CA ILE A 380 15.75 23.20 -4.70
C ILE A 380 16.46 22.62 -3.48
N VAL A 381 16.60 23.46 -2.46
CA VAL A 381 17.19 23.08 -1.16
C VAL A 381 16.19 22.29 -0.30
N ASN A 382 14.87 22.44 -0.53
CA ASN A 382 13.81 21.72 0.17
C ASN A 382 12.59 21.50 -0.74
N PRO A 383 12.10 20.28 -0.99
CA PRO A 383 10.91 20.05 -1.82
C PRO A 383 9.66 20.78 -1.30
N VAL A 384 9.58 21.07 0.00
CA VAL A 384 8.51 21.88 0.61
C VAL A 384 8.58 23.35 0.17
N SER A 385 9.76 23.89 -0.16
CA SER A 385 9.91 25.30 -0.55
C SER A 385 9.41 25.60 -1.98
N ILE A 386 9.31 24.59 -2.84
CA ILE A 386 8.65 24.71 -4.16
C ILE A 386 7.16 25.02 -3.98
N MET A 387 6.55 24.38 -2.98
CA MET A 387 5.11 24.34 -2.77
C MET A 387 4.55 25.62 -2.13
N ALA A 388 5.40 26.65 -1.94
CA ALA A 388 5.12 27.85 -1.16
C ALA A 388 4.54 29.03 -1.96
N LYS A 389 4.17 28.87 -3.24
CA LYS A 389 3.59 29.99 -4.02
C LYS A 389 2.09 30.21 -3.74
N ILE A 390 1.33 29.18 -3.40
CA ILE A 390 -0.10 29.25 -3.04
C ILE A 390 -0.30 28.41 -1.79
N SER A 391 -0.95 28.97 -0.77
CA SER A 391 -1.28 28.22 0.45
C SER A 391 -2.21 27.06 0.08
N PRO A 392 -1.99 25.80 0.53
CA PRO A 392 -2.91 24.70 0.23
C PRO A 392 -4.37 25.01 0.61
N LEU A 393 -4.58 25.85 1.62
CA LEU A 393 -5.90 26.28 2.08
C LEU A 393 -6.62 27.24 1.11
N GLU A 394 -5.88 27.88 0.20
CA GLU A 394 -6.44 28.73 -0.87
C GLU A 394 -6.81 27.89 -2.10
N ASN A 395 -6.37 26.63 -2.18
CA ASN A 395 -6.73 25.71 -3.26
C ASN A 395 -8.04 24.98 -2.89
N PRO A 396 -9.20 25.31 -3.51
CA PRO A 396 -10.47 24.69 -3.16
C PRO A 396 -10.49 23.18 -3.45
N VAL A 397 -9.74 22.72 -4.47
CA VAL A 397 -9.64 21.29 -4.81
C VAL A 397 -8.89 20.53 -3.70
N PHE A 398 -7.83 21.11 -3.14
CA PHE A 398 -7.15 20.53 -1.98
C PHE A 398 -8.12 20.40 -0.79
N VAL A 399 -8.75 21.50 -0.40
CA VAL A 399 -9.64 21.56 0.76
C VAL A 399 -10.77 20.55 0.61
N GLU A 400 -11.45 20.52 -0.54
CA GLU A 400 -12.53 19.58 -0.81
C GLU A 400 -12.05 18.11 -0.75
N ARG A 401 -11.01 17.76 -1.53
CA ARG A 401 -10.55 16.37 -1.62
C ARG A 401 -10.07 15.83 -0.29
N ILE A 402 -9.30 16.60 0.47
CA ILE A 402 -8.77 16.11 1.75
C ILE A 402 -9.85 15.99 2.82
N THR A 403 -10.82 16.92 2.88
CA THR A 403 -11.92 16.81 3.84
C THR A 403 -12.84 15.64 3.51
N ASP A 404 -13.11 15.38 2.23
CA ASP A 404 -13.88 14.21 1.79
C ASP A 404 -13.20 12.90 2.20
N VAL A 405 -11.87 12.81 2.08
CA VAL A 405 -11.10 11.63 2.54
C VAL A 405 -11.26 11.43 4.04
N VAL A 406 -11.11 12.48 4.85
CA VAL A 406 -11.25 12.37 6.31
C VAL A 406 -12.67 11.98 6.71
N PHE A 407 -13.69 12.61 6.14
CA PHE A 407 -15.10 12.31 6.44
C PHE A 407 -15.42 10.86 6.13
N GLU A 408 -15.10 10.40 4.91
CA GLU A 408 -15.40 9.03 4.50
C GLU A 408 -14.64 7.98 5.31
N MET A 409 -13.39 8.26 5.68
CA MET A 409 -12.65 7.36 6.56
C MET A 409 -13.39 7.21 7.89
N VAL A 410 -13.68 8.34 8.55
CA VAL A 410 -14.37 8.38 9.84
C VAL A 410 -15.73 7.67 9.78
N ASP A 411 -16.54 7.95 8.76
CA ASP A 411 -17.86 7.33 8.56
C ASP A 411 -17.78 5.81 8.37
N ARG A 412 -16.70 5.33 7.75
CA ARG A 412 -16.43 3.89 7.57
C ARG A 412 -15.84 3.22 8.82
N GLY A 413 -15.63 3.96 9.90
CA GLY A 413 -15.14 3.42 11.16
C GLY A 413 -13.71 2.91 11.11
N TRP A 414 -12.84 3.53 10.30
CA TRP A 414 -11.42 3.16 10.24
C TRP A 414 -10.80 3.14 11.65
N GLU A 415 -10.10 2.05 11.98
CA GLU A 415 -9.70 1.73 13.36
C GLU A 415 -8.37 2.36 13.79
N GLY A 416 -8.14 3.63 13.44
CA GLY A 416 -6.94 4.36 13.86
C GLY A 416 -6.71 4.37 15.37
N GLU A 417 -7.78 4.26 16.15
CA GLU A 417 -7.74 4.21 17.62
C GLU A 417 -7.26 2.86 18.17
N ARG A 418 -7.42 1.74 17.45
CA ARG A 418 -6.97 0.43 17.93
C ARG A 418 -5.47 0.17 17.75
N HIS A 419 -4.79 1.02 16.98
CA HIS A 419 -3.37 0.90 16.68
C HIS A 419 -2.48 1.81 17.54
N GLY A 420 -3.03 2.56 18.50
CA GLY A 420 -2.22 3.17 19.55
C GLY A 420 -1.55 2.05 20.33
N VAL A 421 -0.25 1.85 20.09
CA VAL A 421 0.64 0.81 20.64
C VAL A 421 -0.04 -0.09 21.67
N ALA A 422 -0.87 -1.02 21.19
CA ALA A 422 -1.09 -2.24 21.92
C ALA A 422 0.28 -2.91 21.87
N SER A 423 1.03 -2.83 22.96
CA SER A 423 2.16 -3.71 23.22
C SER A 423 1.78 -5.07 22.67
N GLN A 424 2.51 -5.56 21.66
CA GLN A 424 2.23 -6.85 21.03
C GLN A 424 1.85 -7.85 22.12
N PRO A 425 0.81 -8.69 21.94
CA PRO A 425 0.66 -9.81 22.83
C PRO A 425 1.88 -10.69 22.61
N THR A 426 2.83 -10.54 23.53
CA THR A 426 4.03 -11.37 23.63
C THR A 426 3.55 -12.80 23.56
N LYS A 427 4.09 -13.58 22.62
CA LYS A 427 3.85 -15.02 22.48
C LYS A 427 3.89 -15.67 23.88
N VAL A 428 2.73 -16.02 24.46
CA VAL A 428 2.68 -16.64 25.79
C VAL A 428 3.05 -18.11 25.62
N SER A 429 4.24 -18.45 26.09
CA SER A 429 4.68 -19.85 26.23
C SER A 429 4.32 -20.32 27.62
N PHE A 430 3.45 -21.33 27.74
CA PHE A 430 3.05 -21.88 29.03
C PHE A 430 4.15 -22.79 29.57
N CYS A 431 4.77 -22.41 30.69
CA CYS A 431 5.57 -23.33 31.49
C CYS A 431 4.78 -23.71 32.74
N THR A 432 4.27 -24.93 32.78
CA THR A 432 3.48 -25.43 33.91
C THR A 432 4.41 -25.75 35.08
N ASN A 433 4.35 -24.95 36.14
CA ASN A 433 4.75 -25.40 37.46
C ASN A 433 3.64 -25.07 38.47
N LYS A 434 3.28 -26.09 39.24
CA LYS A 434 2.06 -26.17 40.07
C LYS A 434 2.01 -25.06 41.14
N ASN A 435 0.79 -24.54 41.35
CA ASN A 435 0.34 -23.72 42.49
C ASN A 435 0.87 -22.28 42.63
N ARG A 436 0.74 -21.45 41.59
CA ARG A 436 0.77 -19.98 41.76
C ARG A 436 -0.32 -19.29 40.94
N TRP A 437 -0.98 -18.32 41.57
CA TRP A 437 -1.81 -17.33 40.89
C TRP A 437 -0.89 -16.27 40.27
N ILE A 438 -1.09 -15.98 38.99
CA ILE A 438 -0.38 -14.89 38.31
C ILE A 438 -1.37 -13.72 38.20
N THR A 439 -0.93 -12.54 38.61
CA THR A 439 -1.69 -11.30 38.49
C THR A 439 -0.95 -10.40 37.51
N GLU A 440 -1.61 -10.00 36.44
CA GLU A 440 -1.06 -9.09 35.43
C GLU A 440 -2.01 -7.92 35.23
N THR A 441 -1.47 -6.76 34.89
CA THR A 441 -2.26 -5.55 34.61
C THR A 441 -1.92 -5.08 33.21
N VAL A 442 -2.93 -5.01 32.34
CA VAL A 442 -2.81 -4.46 30.98
C VAL A 442 -3.87 -3.38 30.85
N ASP A 443 -3.46 -2.19 30.41
CA ASP A 443 -4.33 -1.02 30.21
C ASP A 443 -5.24 -0.66 31.41
N GLY A 444 -4.68 -0.76 32.62
CA GLY A 444 -5.40 -0.43 33.85
C GLY A 444 -6.44 -1.46 34.29
N VAL A 445 -6.49 -2.62 33.63
CA VAL A 445 -7.32 -3.78 33.98
C VAL A 445 -6.42 -4.88 34.54
N SER A 446 -6.75 -5.39 35.73
CA SER A 446 -6.00 -6.46 36.38
C SER A 446 -6.66 -7.82 36.14
N TYR A 447 -5.88 -8.76 35.60
CA TYR A 447 -6.26 -10.13 35.31
C TYR A 447 -5.63 -11.05 36.37
N ARG A 448 -6.39 -12.04 36.84
CA ARG A 448 -5.86 -13.08 37.73
C ARG A 448 -6.11 -14.46 37.14
N THR A 449 -5.05 -15.18 36.83
CA THR A 449 -5.10 -16.54 36.29
C THR A 449 -4.50 -17.51 37.30
N GLY A 450 -5.15 -18.65 37.49
CA GLY A 450 -4.67 -19.68 38.39
C GLY A 450 -5.44 -20.99 38.23
N LEU A 451 -4.77 -22.10 38.51
CA LEU A 451 -5.37 -23.43 38.55
C LEU A 451 -5.91 -23.69 39.97
N ALA A 452 -7.23 -23.74 40.12
CA ALA A 452 -7.87 -24.38 41.25
C ALA A 452 -8.32 -25.78 40.81
N GLU A 453 -8.21 -26.76 41.70
CA GLU A 453 -8.39 -28.18 41.38
C GLU A 453 -9.51 -28.46 40.37
N LYS A 454 -9.10 -28.97 39.20
CA LYS A 454 -9.92 -29.48 38.09
C LYS A 454 -10.92 -28.50 37.45
N SER A 455 -10.69 -27.19 37.53
CA SER A 455 -11.44 -26.22 36.71
C SER A 455 -10.62 -24.97 36.39
N TYR A 456 -10.64 -24.53 35.13
CA TYR A 456 -10.12 -23.22 34.74
C TYR A 456 -11.13 -22.16 35.19
N VAL A 457 -10.69 -21.21 36.02
CA VAL A 457 -11.52 -20.10 36.50
C VAL A 457 -10.95 -18.80 35.97
N TRP A 458 -11.74 -18.11 35.15
CA TRP A 458 -11.44 -16.77 34.67
C TRP A 458 -12.14 -15.76 35.58
N LYS A 459 -11.37 -14.81 36.14
CA LYS A 459 -11.88 -13.69 36.94
C LYS A 459 -11.58 -12.38 36.22
N TYR A 460 -12.63 -11.66 35.87
CA TYR A 460 -12.54 -10.31 35.31
C TYR A 460 -12.90 -9.29 36.39
N GLN A 461 -12.04 -8.30 36.58
CA GLN A 461 -12.24 -7.21 37.52
C GLN A 461 -12.14 -5.88 36.76
N PHE A 462 -13.26 -5.17 36.64
CA PHE A 462 -13.35 -3.92 35.88
C PHE A 462 -13.21 -2.69 36.80
N SER A 463 -12.51 -1.66 36.33
CA SER A 463 -12.30 -0.40 37.06
C SER A 463 -13.36 0.68 36.77
N ARG A 464 -14.29 0.42 35.85
CA ARG A 464 -15.43 1.29 35.45
C ARG A 464 -16.71 0.46 35.25
N GLU A 465 -17.86 1.12 35.04
CA GLU A 465 -19.17 0.46 34.87
C GLU A 465 -19.18 -0.61 33.76
N ARG A 466 -20.02 -1.63 33.94
CA ARG A 466 -20.19 -2.77 33.02
C ARG A 466 -20.50 -2.24 31.61
N PRO A 467 -19.69 -2.55 30.58
CA PRO A 467 -20.01 -2.19 29.21
C PRO A 467 -21.33 -2.85 28.77
N GLU A 468 -22.23 -2.10 28.12
CA GLU A 468 -23.55 -2.60 27.73
C GLU A 468 -23.48 -3.82 26.79
N TRP A 469 -22.42 -3.92 25.99
CA TRP A 469 -22.18 -5.06 25.10
C TRP A 469 -21.80 -6.36 25.84
N LEU A 470 -21.37 -6.29 27.11
CA LEU A 470 -21.00 -7.45 27.92
C LEU A 470 -22.23 -7.97 28.67
N ASP A 471 -23.22 -8.43 27.90
CA ASP A 471 -24.47 -8.98 28.39
C ASP A 471 -24.47 -10.52 28.46
N GLU A 472 -25.55 -11.08 29.00
CA GLU A 472 -25.70 -12.54 29.11
C GLU A 472 -25.78 -13.21 27.73
N GLN A 473 -26.33 -12.52 26.72
CA GLN A 473 -26.42 -13.00 25.35
C GLN A 473 -25.07 -13.04 24.64
N PHE A 474 -24.18 -12.10 24.90
CA PHE A 474 -22.81 -12.09 24.40
C PHE A 474 -22.02 -13.28 24.93
N LEU A 475 -22.10 -13.53 26.24
CA LEU A 475 -21.41 -14.65 26.89
C LEU A 475 -21.92 -16.01 26.39
N GLU A 476 -23.24 -16.16 26.22
CA GLU A 476 -23.82 -17.38 25.63
C GLU A 476 -23.39 -17.60 24.18
N ARG A 477 -23.26 -16.53 23.40
CA ARG A 477 -22.84 -16.57 21.99
C ARG A 477 -21.38 -16.93 21.83
N ALA A 478 -20.50 -16.31 22.61
CA ALA A 478 -19.07 -16.63 22.64
C ALA A 478 -18.80 -18.10 23.06
N LEU A 479 -19.65 -18.65 23.94
CA LEU A 479 -19.61 -20.06 24.34
C LEU A 479 -20.14 -21.01 23.26
N ARG A 480 -21.16 -20.62 22.49
CA ARG A 480 -21.71 -21.42 21.38
C ARG A 480 -20.85 -21.42 20.13
N GLU A 481 -20.20 -20.30 19.83
CA GLU A 481 -19.45 -20.10 18.58
C GLU A 481 -17.98 -20.54 18.68
N GLY A 482 -17.58 -21.15 19.81
CA GLY A 482 -16.29 -21.83 19.96
C GLY A 482 -15.10 -20.92 20.22
N GLU A 483 -15.32 -19.66 20.62
CA GLU A 483 -14.23 -18.76 21.06
C GLU A 483 -13.79 -19.02 22.51
N ALA A 484 -14.50 -19.88 23.23
CA ALA A 484 -14.23 -20.23 24.61
C ALA A 484 -13.89 -21.72 24.77
N ASP A 485 -12.81 -22.01 25.49
CA ASP A 485 -12.25 -23.34 25.73
C ASP A 485 -13.32 -24.33 26.29
N PRO A 486 -13.45 -25.54 25.73
CA PRO A 486 -14.44 -26.54 26.18
C PRO A 486 -14.28 -27.01 27.64
N TYR A 487 -13.23 -26.61 28.35
CA TYR A 487 -13.02 -26.93 29.78
C TYR A 487 -13.50 -25.87 30.78
N ILE A 488 -14.29 -24.89 30.33
CA ILE A 488 -14.80 -23.81 31.21
C ILE A 488 -16.02 -24.30 32.01
N VAL A 489 -15.82 -24.52 33.31
CA VAL A 489 -16.88 -25.01 34.22
C VAL A 489 -17.47 -23.86 35.08
N ARG A 490 -16.82 -22.69 35.14
CA ARG A 490 -17.32 -21.55 35.93
C ARG A 490 -16.69 -20.22 35.52
N VAL A 491 -17.53 -19.24 35.18
CA VAL A 491 -17.15 -17.83 35.04
C VAL A 491 -17.62 -17.08 36.29
N SER A 492 -16.83 -16.16 36.83
CA SER A 492 -17.29 -15.31 37.94
C SER A 492 -16.83 -13.88 37.71
N VAL A 493 -17.80 -12.97 37.65
CA VAL A 493 -17.58 -11.55 37.42
C VAL A 493 -17.91 -10.81 38.71
N GLU A 494 -16.95 -10.09 39.28
CA GLU A 494 -17.18 -9.29 40.49
C GLU A 494 -17.14 -7.81 40.14
N PHE A 495 -18.16 -7.06 40.59
CA PHE A 495 -18.27 -5.63 40.36
C PHE A 495 -18.04 -4.86 41.67
N ALA A 496 -17.21 -3.81 41.59
CA ALA A 496 -17.03 -2.88 42.70
C ALA A 496 -17.61 -1.51 42.32
N ARG A 497 -18.64 -1.05 43.04
CA ARG A 497 -19.07 0.36 42.96
C ARG A 497 -18.12 1.24 43.76
N ARG A 498 -17.87 2.45 43.26
CA ARG A 498 -17.07 3.47 43.96
C ARG A 498 -17.76 3.80 45.29
N GLY A 499 -17.20 3.29 46.39
CA GLY A 499 -17.83 3.36 47.73
C GLY A 499 -17.86 2.07 48.55
N GLY A 500 -17.17 1.01 48.14
CA GLY A 500 -16.71 -0.05 49.07
C GLY A 500 -17.68 -1.20 49.37
N LYS A 501 -18.87 -1.28 48.74
CA LYS A 501 -19.64 -2.53 48.71
C LYS A 501 -19.47 -3.22 47.37
N ILE A 502 -18.89 -4.42 47.42
CA ILE A 502 -18.79 -5.36 46.30
C ILE A 502 -20.12 -6.09 46.20
N GLU A 503 -20.83 -5.92 45.09
CA GLU A 503 -21.98 -6.78 44.77
C GLU A 503 -21.45 -7.95 43.94
N LYS A 504 -21.60 -9.16 44.49
CA LYS A 504 -21.12 -10.39 43.88
C LYS A 504 -22.26 -11.04 43.13
N GLN A 505 -22.21 -11.00 41.80
CA GLN A 505 -23.06 -11.82 40.94
C GLN A 505 -22.21 -12.95 40.36
N SER A 506 -22.61 -14.19 40.62
CA SER A 506 -21.92 -15.37 40.11
C SER A 506 -22.85 -16.07 39.12
N LEU A 507 -22.47 -16.08 37.83
CA LEU A 507 -23.17 -16.87 36.82
C LEU A 507 -22.48 -18.23 36.71
N ILE A 508 -23.21 -19.32 36.90
CA ILE A 508 -22.68 -20.67 36.68
C ILE A 508 -23.16 -21.11 35.30
N VAL A 509 -22.29 -21.03 34.30
CA VAL A 509 -22.55 -21.61 32.99
C VAL A 509 -21.85 -22.96 32.91
N LYS A 510 -22.63 -24.02 32.69
CA LYS A 510 -22.14 -25.39 32.60
C LYS A 510 -22.19 -25.80 31.14
N ALA A 511 -21.06 -25.78 30.44
CA ALA A 511 -20.94 -26.44 29.15
C ALA A 511 -20.99 -27.95 29.39
N LEU A 512 -22.01 -28.63 28.88
CA LEU A 512 -22.01 -30.09 28.81
C LEU A 512 -21.14 -30.47 27.61
N PRO A 513 -20.17 -31.39 27.74
CA PRO A 513 -19.52 -31.97 26.57
C PRO A 513 -20.62 -32.67 25.76
N ASP A 514 -20.72 -32.39 24.46
CA ASP A 514 -21.44 -33.28 23.56
C ASP A 514 -20.76 -34.64 23.64
N SER A 515 -21.36 -35.52 24.44
CA SER A 515 -20.95 -36.90 24.62
C SER A 515 -21.43 -37.70 23.42
N GLU A 516 -20.82 -37.47 22.25
CA GLU A 516 -20.96 -38.37 21.10
C GLU A 516 -19.87 -38.08 20.05
N THR A 517 -18.61 -38.28 20.44
CA THR A 517 -17.54 -38.96 19.64
C THR A 517 -16.14 -38.75 20.24
N MET A 518 -15.92 -39.34 21.41
CA MET A 518 -14.64 -39.99 21.72
C MET A 518 -14.95 -41.28 22.48
N LYS A 519 -15.24 -42.32 21.68
CA LYS A 519 -15.67 -43.70 22.00
C LYS A 519 -17.01 -43.87 22.69
#